data_AF-A0A511J2B5-F1
#
_entry.id   AF-A0A511J2B5-F1
#
_cell.length_a   1.000
_cell.length_b   1.000
_cell.length_c   1.000
_cell.angle_alpha   90.00
_cell.angle_beta   90.00
_cell.angle_gamma   90.00
#
_symmetry.space_group_name_H-M   'P 1'
#
loop_
_entity.id
_entity.type
_entity.pdbx_description
1 polymer ?
#
loop_
_entity_poly.entity_id
_entity_poly.type
_entity_poly.pdbx_seq_one_letter_code
_entity_poly.pdbx_strand_id
1 'polypeptide(L)' 'MRKYDGEFSVLGMLVGIIVGLLNKNLLFGIFIGAICGIAMDWGANLWEIYRRK' A
#
# COMPACT_ATOMS: atom_id res chain seq x y z
N MET A 1 13.53 -7.75 -13.57
CA MET A 1 12.20 -7.19 -13.25
C MET A 1 12.43 -6.12 -12.20
N ARG A 2 11.87 -4.92 -12.35
CA ARG A 2 12.04 -3.86 -11.35
C ARG A 2 11.00 -4.14 -10.28
N LYS A 3 11.41 -4.71 -9.14
CA LYS A 3 10.46 -4.93 -8.06
C LYS A 3 10.09 -3.56 -7.49
N TYR A 4 8.80 -3.30 -7.39
CA TYR A 4 8.23 -2.10 -6.77
C TYR A 4 8.24 -2.19 -5.23
N ASP A 5 9.10 -3.04 -4.66
CA ASP A 5 9.14 -3.32 -3.22
C ASP A 5 9.41 -2.03 -2.44
N GLY A 6 8.40 -1.56 -1.72
CA GLY A 6 8.46 -0.38 -0.88
C GLY A 6 8.06 0.95 -1.54
N GLU A 7 7.84 1.01 -2.86
CA GLU A 7 7.52 2.27 -3.55
C GLU A 7 6.18 2.87 -3.08
N PHE A 8 5.19 2.02 -2.80
CA PHE A 8 3.86 2.48 -2.40
C PHE A 8 3.67 2.50 -0.87
N SER A 9 4.70 2.24 -0.08
CA SER A 9 4.62 2.21 1.39
C SER A 9 4.15 3.54 1.98
N VAL A 10 4.66 4.67 1.46
CA VAL A 10 4.28 6.02 1.91
C VAL A 10 2.82 6.32 1.57
N LEU A 11 2.39 5.97 0.36
CA LEU A 11 1.00 6.15 -0.08
C LEU A 11 0.05 5.26 0.73
N GLY A 12 0.43 4.00 0.96
CA GLY A 12 -0.32 3.09 1.82
C GLY A 12 -0.47 3.65 3.22
N MET A 13 0.61 4.13 3.82
CA MET A 13 0.60 4.72 5.16
C MET A 13 -0.28 5.98 5.23
N LEU A 14 -0.24 6.86 4.24
CA LEU A 14 -1.11 8.05 4.19
C LEU A 14 -2.59 7.67 4.17
N VAL A 15 -2.97 6.69 3.33
CA VAL A 15 -4.34 6.16 3.29
C VAL A 15 -4.73 5.55 4.63
N GLY A 16 -3.85 4.74 5.21
CA GLY A 16 -4.05 4.13 6.52
C GLY A 16 -4.26 5.15 7.64
N ILE A 17 -3.44 6.20 7.68
CA ILE A 17 -3.59 7.28 8.68
C ILE A 17 -4.94 7.98 8.54
N ILE A 18 -5.37 8.30 7.31
CA ILE A 18 -6.69 8.93 7.08
C ILE A 18 -7.80 8.01 7.59
N VAL A 19 -7.76 6.71 7.26
CA VAL A 19 -8.74 5.72 7.73
C VAL A 19 -8.71 5.59 9.26
N GLY A 20 -7.53 5.60 9.88
CA GLY A 20 -7.37 5.55 11.34
C GLY A 20 -7.96 6.76 12.04
N LEU A 21 -7.73 7.96 11.50
CA LEU A 21 -8.30 9.21 12.02
C LEU A 21 -9.83 9.21 11.95
N LEU A 22 -10.41 8.75 10.83
CA LEU A 22 -11.87 8.64 10.66
C LEU A 22 -12.50 7.68 11.67
N ASN A 23 -11.78 6.61 12.05
CA ASN A 23 -12.24 5.63 13.02
C ASN A 23 -11.81 5.93 14.47
N LYS A 24 -11.16 7.08 14.73
CA LYS A 24 -10.55 7.45 16.02
C LYS A 24 -9.63 6.37 16.60
N ASN A 25 -9.02 5.57 15.73
CA ASN A 25 -8.12 4.47 16.10
C ASN A 25 -6.89 4.50 15.19
N LEU A 26 -5.84 5.18 15.65
CA LEU A 26 -4.61 5.35 14.89
C LEU A 26 -3.89 4.01 14.66
N LEU A 27 -3.94 3.10 15.64
CA LEU A 27 -3.29 1.79 15.53
C LEU A 27 -3.91 0.95 14.39
N PHE A 28 -5.24 0.98 14.31
CA PHE A 28 -5.98 0.37 13.20
C PHE A 28 -5.58 1.01 11.85
N GLY A 29 -5.49 2.33 11.80
CA GLY A 29 -5.05 3.04 10.60
C GLY A 29 -3.66 2.66 10.12
N ILE A 30 -2.69 2.58 11.03
CA ILE A 30 -1.32 2.14 10.73
C ILE A 30 -1.33 0.72 10.15
N PHE A 31 -2.13 -0.18 10.74
CA PHE A 31 -2.23 -1.56 10.27
C PHE A 31 -2.80 -1.64 8.85
N ILE A 32 -3.88 -0.91 8.58
CA ILE A 32 -4.48 -0.79 7.25
C ILE A 32 -3.48 -0.18 6.26
N GLY A 33 -2.75 0.85 6.66
CA GLY A 33 -1.80 1.53 5.78
C GLY A 33 -0.65 0.62 5.33
N ALA A 34 -0.11 -0.19 6.24
CA ALA A 34 0.89 -1.19 5.91
C ALA A 34 0.35 -2.23 4.91
N ILE A 35 -0.86 -2.75 5.13
CA ILE A 35 -1.50 -3.71 4.22
C ILE A 35 -1.72 -3.09 2.83
N CYS A 36 -2.22 -1.85 2.76
CA CYS A 36 -2.43 -1.14 1.51
C CYS A 36 -1.12 -0.91 0.74
N GLY A 37 -0.04 -0.52 1.42
CA GLY A 37 1.28 -0.35 0.80
C GLY A 37 1.77 -1.63 0.14
N ILE A 38 1.75 -2.74 0.87
CA ILE A 38 2.15 -4.06 0.36
C ILE A 38 1.26 -4.50 -0.83
N ALA A 39 -0.06 -4.30 -0.71
CA ALA A 39 -1.00 -4.65 -1.78
C ALA A 39 -0.76 -3.84 -3.06
N MET A 40 -0.41 -2.56 -2.94
CA MET A 40 -0.07 -1.71 -4.09
C MET A 40 1.25 -2.14 -4.74
N ASP A 41 2.28 -2.47 -3.96
CA ASP A 41 3.56 -2.98 -4.47
C ASP A 41 3.34 -4.29 -5.26
N TRP A 42 2.53 -5.21 -4.73
CA TRP A 42 2.17 -6.45 -5.42
C TRP A 42 1.35 -6.19 -6.69
N GLY A 43 0.38 -5.29 -6.63
CA GLY A 43 -0.44 -4.90 -7.77
C GLY A 43 0.39 -4.30 -8.91
N ALA A 44 1.33 -3.42 -8.59
CA ALA A 44 2.25 -2.82 -9.56
C ALA A 44 3.15 -3.88 -10.21
N ASN A 45 3.67 -4.82 -9.43
CA ASN A 45 4.49 -5.90 -9.94
C ASN A 45 3.70 -6.85 -10.86
N LEU A 46 2.46 -7.21 -10.49
CA LEU A 46 1.56 -8.01 -11.34
C LEU A 46 1.20 -7.28 -12.63
N TRP A 47 0.93 -5.98 -12.54
CA TRP A 47 0.63 -5.15 -13.70
C TRP A 47 1.81 -5.05 -14.67
N GLU A 48 3.04 -4.92 -14.16
CA GLU A 48 4.24 -4.93 -15.00
C GLU A 48 4.43 -6.28 -15.72
N ILE A 49 4.20 -7.39 -15.03
CA ILE A 49 4.25 -8.74 -15.63
C ILE A 49 3.19 -8.87 -16.73
N TYR A 50 1.96 -8.40 -16.49
CA TYR A 50 0.89 -8.42 -17.47
C TYR A 50 1.22 -7.59 -18.71
N ARG A 51 1.76 -6.37 -18.54
CA ARG A 51 2.11 -5.47 -19.66
C ARG A 51 3.28 -5.98 -20.50
N ARG A 52 4.20 -6.77 -19.91
CA ARG A 52 5.35 -7.36 -20.61
C ARG A 52 5.02 -8.65 -21.36
N LYS A 53 3.81 -9.18 -21.21
CA LYS A 53 3.28 -10.32 -21.97
C LYS A 53 2.62 -9.84 -23.26
#